data_AF-A0AAV1IF25-F1
#
_entry.id   AF-A0AAV1IF25-F1
#
_cell.length_a   1.000
_cell.length_b   1.000
_cell.length_c   1.000
_cell.angle_alpha   90.00
_cell.angle_beta   90.00
_cell.angle_gamma   90.00
#
_symmetry.space_group_name_H-M   'P 1'
#
loop_
_entity.id
_entity.type
_entity.pdbx_description
1 polymer ?
#
loop_
_entity_poly.entity_id
_entity_poly.type
_entity_poly.pdbx_seq_one_letter_code
_entity_poly.pdbx_strand_id
1 'polypeptide(L)'
;MLGGELSRRSENLRREQKSRAEAAQRKAEKERIIQERLRKQREAHEEEIRVKRAATAAAAEEERLKHEEAIENNNGVWWSAKLRVVSLNEDTASLKGIKRGADKVLLPPSVGAELMRQDAPKNGAQLFEIASSSGQTHAGVLDFTAVEGTIGMPPLVARNLFGEREGASDQTSVTVTYRRLQKGEYARFQPRTAEFQHAVGEDVRGALEAALARHSALTQGDWIRVPFGGQDFELLVQKTRPGKAVSVIDTELEAEVEPSLETEQRLAAEEAAKAEAARKHEAELARMAQEALAQAAEAEKQRALDVAAAAQQEAGMQQLREAKAAALPPEPPADESATTACLIRLPDGSRFQRRFRLTDPLPALFNFIDSQDAGSAPGMYNLVTQFPRRVIQIGQFPAEATLADAGLTARQEALRLEPVH
;
A
#
# COMPACT_ATOMS: atom_id res chain seq x y z
N MET A 1 -83.46 24.24 -32.71
CA MET A 1 -82.58 24.38 -31.53
C MET A 1 -82.43 23.09 -30.70
N LEU A 2 -83.25 22.04 -30.90
CA LEU A 2 -83.21 20.81 -30.08
C LEU A 2 -82.04 19.84 -30.37
N GLY A 3 -81.48 19.82 -31.59
CA GLY A 3 -80.40 18.90 -31.95
C GLY A 3 -79.05 19.20 -31.29
N GLY A 4 -78.76 20.48 -31.02
CA GLY A 4 -77.49 20.92 -30.41
C GLY A 4 -77.38 20.59 -28.91
N GLU A 5 -78.49 20.68 -28.17
CA GLU A 5 -78.54 20.38 -26.73
C GLU A 5 -78.48 18.88 -26.44
N LEU A 6 -79.13 18.05 -27.26
CA LEU A 6 -79.04 16.59 -27.20
C LEU A 6 -77.61 16.11 -27.53
N SER A 7 -76.96 16.71 -28.53
CA SER A 7 -75.57 16.40 -28.88
C SER A 7 -74.62 16.73 -27.73
N ARG A 8 -74.72 17.93 -27.13
CA ARG A 8 -73.87 18.33 -25.99
C ARG A 8 -74.08 17.46 -24.75
N ARG A 9 -75.33 17.07 -24.42
CA ARG A 9 -75.61 16.14 -23.31
C ARG A 9 -75.04 14.75 -23.56
N SER A 10 -75.16 14.22 -24.77
CA SER A 10 -74.58 12.92 -25.13
C SER A 10 -73.05 12.92 -25.08
N GLU A 11 -72.42 14.02 -25.48
CA GLU A 11 -70.96 14.16 -25.47
C GLU A 11 -70.43 14.30 -24.03
N ASN A 12 -71.14 15.04 -23.17
CA ASN A 12 -70.84 15.13 -21.74
C ASN A 12 -70.99 13.77 -21.04
N LEU A 13 -72.07 13.02 -21.32
CA LEU A 13 -72.26 11.66 -20.80
C LEU A 13 -71.14 10.71 -21.22
N ARG A 14 -70.68 10.79 -22.48
CA ARG A 14 -69.53 9.99 -22.97
C ARG A 14 -68.22 10.37 -22.29
N ARG A 15 -67.96 11.66 -22.07
CA ARG A 15 -66.77 12.15 -21.33
C ARG A 15 -66.82 11.71 -19.87
N GLU A 16 -67.97 11.77 -19.24
CA GLU A 16 -68.15 11.33 -17.85
C GLU A 16 -68.02 9.80 -17.72
N GLN A 17 -68.59 9.03 -18.64
CA GLN A 17 -68.41 7.57 -18.68
C GLN A 17 -66.95 7.19 -18.93
N LYS A 18 -66.25 7.88 -19.83
CA LYS A 18 -64.81 7.68 -20.08
C LYS A 18 -63.96 8.03 -18.86
N SER A 19 -64.24 9.15 -18.20
CA SER A 19 -63.54 9.57 -16.97
C SER A 19 -63.78 8.59 -15.81
N ARG A 20 -65.02 8.10 -15.64
CA ARG A 20 -65.33 7.06 -14.63
C ARG A 20 -64.64 5.73 -14.94
N ALA A 21 -64.58 5.34 -16.22
CA ALA A 21 -63.86 4.14 -16.64
C ALA A 21 -62.33 4.26 -16.39
N GLU A 22 -61.72 5.39 -16.75
CA GLU A 22 -60.30 5.66 -16.48
C GLU A 22 -60.00 5.73 -14.98
N ALA A 23 -60.87 6.34 -14.17
CA ALA A 23 -60.74 6.38 -12.72
C ALA A 23 -60.88 4.98 -12.10
N ALA A 24 -61.81 4.15 -12.58
CA ALA A 24 -61.96 2.76 -12.16
C ALA A 24 -60.74 1.92 -12.53
N GLN A 25 -60.18 2.10 -13.74
CA GLN A 25 -58.96 1.43 -14.17
C GLN A 25 -57.76 1.83 -13.30
N ARG A 26 -57.56 3.13 -13.04
CA ARG A 26 -56.49 3.62 -12.15
C ARG A 26 -56.65 3.11 -10.72
N LYS A 27 -57.88 2.99 -10.22
CA LYS A 27 -58.16 2.43 -8.89
C LYS A 27 -57.82 0.94 -8.85
N ALA A 28 -58.25 0.17 -9.85
CA ALA A 28 -57.96 -1.25 -9.96
C ALA A 28 -56.45 -1.53 -10.12
N GLU A 29 -55.74 -0.71 -10.89
CA GLU A 29 -54.29 -0.81 -11.06
C GLU A 29 -53.53 -0.49 -9.76
N LYS A 30 -53.91 0.58 -9.06
CA LYS A 30 -53.36 0.91 -7.74
C LYS A 30 -53.60 -0.21 -6.73
N GLU A 31 -54.81 -0.76 -6.69
CA GLU A 31 -55.16 -1.86 -5.79
C GLU A 31 -54.37 -3.13 -6.12
N ARG A 32 -54.17 -3.45 -7.41
CA ARG A 32 -53.31 -4.57 -7.84
C ARG A 32 -51.86 -4.38 -7.38
N ILE A 33 -51.30 -3.17 -7.52
CA ILE A 33 -49.93 -2.85 -7.09
C ILE A 33 -49.79 -2.97 -5.56
N ILE A 34 -50.79 -2.49 -4.81
CA ILE A 34 -50.79 -2.59 -3.34
C ILE A 34 -50.88 -4.05 -2.91
N GLN A 35 -51.77 -4.84 -3.50
CA GLN A 35 -51.91 -6.28 -3.21
C GLN A 35 -50.63 -7.05 -3.54
N GLU A 36 -49.99 -6.77 -4.69
CA GLU A 36 -48.72 -7.40 -5.06
C GLU A 36 -47.59 -7.03 -4.08
N ARG A 37 -47.51 -5.76 -3.65
CA ARG A 37 -46.53 -5.32 -2.64
C ARG A 37 -46.77 -6.00 -1.29
N LEU A 38 -48.02 -6.12 -0.84
CA LEU A 38 -48.36 -6.82 0.41
C LEU A 38 -48.05 -8.32 0.33
N ARG A 39 -48.31 -8.96 -0.82
CA ARG A 39 -47.95 -10.37 -1.03
C ARG A 39 -46.45 -10.57 -0.97
N LYS A 40 -45.67 -9.75 -1.67
CA LYS A 40 -44.19 -9.80 -1.63
C LYS A 40 -43.65 -9.55 -0.21
N GLN A 41 -44.26 -8.64 0.55
CA GLN A 41 -43.87 -8.40 1.95
C GLN A 41 -44.18 -9.60 2.85
N ARG A 42 -45.32 -10.26 2.68
CA ARG A 42 -45.67 -11.48 3.42
C ARG A 42 -44.75 -12.65 3.08
N GLU A 43 -44.52 -12.90 1.78
CA GLU A 43 -43.59 -13.93 1.31
C GLU A 43 -42.18 -13.69 1.85
N ALA A 44 -41.69 -12.44 1.82
CA ALA A 44 -40.37 -12.09 2.37
C ALA A 44 -40.30 -12.31 3.89
N HIS A 45 -41.35 -11.96 4.63
CA HIS A 45 -41.41 -12.16 6.08
C HIS A 45 -41.51 -13.65 6.47
N GLU A 46 -42.30 -14.43 5.72
CA GLU A 46 -42.41 -15.88 5.89
C GLU A 46 -41.07 -16.58 5.61
N GLU A 47 -40.37 -16.17 4.55
CA GLU A 47 -39.04 -16.70 4.23
C GLU A 47 -38.00 -16.31 5.29
N GLU A 48 -38.03 -15.07 5.81
CA GLU A 48 -37.16 -14.65 6.91
C GLU A 48 -37.40 -15.51 8.17
N ILE A 49 -38.66 -15.78 8.53
CA ILE A 49 -39.00 -16.66 9.66
C ILE A 49 -38.52 -18.09 9.40
N ARG A 50 -38.69 -18.61 8.17
CA ARG A 50 -38.24 -19.95 7.79
C ARG A 50 -36.73 -20.08 7.91
N VAL A 51 -35.97 -19.10 7.41
CA VAL A 51 -34.50 -19.06 7.53
C VAL A 51 -34.08 -19.00 8.99
N LYS A 52 -34.70 -18.15 9.81
CA LYS A 52 -34.41 -18.09 11.26
C LYS A 52 -34.69 -19.42 11.96
N ARG A 53 -35.82 -20.07 11.66
CA ARG A 53 -36.18 -21.38 12.23
C ARG A 53 -35.21 -22.48 11.80
N ALA A 54 -34.83 -22.51 10.51
CA ALA A 54 -33.86 -23.46 9.99
C ALA A 54 -32.48 -23.26 10.65
N ALA A 55 -32.03 -22.01 10.82
CA ALA A 55 -30.79 -21.69 11.51
C ALA A 55 -30.83 -22.10 12.99
N THR A 56 -31.94 -21.85 13.71
CA THR A 56 -32.09 -22.31 15.10
C THR A 56 -32.13 -23.82 15.23
N ALA A 57 -32.75 -24.53 14.28
CA ALA A 57 -32.81 -25.99 14.28
C ALA A 57 -31.43 -26.60 13.97
N ALA A 58 -30.71 -26.05 12.98
CA ALA A 58 -29.34 -26.46 12.65
C ALA A 58 -28.39 -26.23 13.83
N ALA A 59 -28.47 -25.08 14.50
CA ALA A 59 -27.67 -24.80 15.69
C ALA A 59 -27.99 -25.77 16.84
N ALA A 60 -29.28 -26.10 17.05
CA ALA A 60 -29.66 -27.07 18.08
C ALA A 60 -29.19 -28.49 17.76
N GLU A 61 -29.18 -28.89 16.48
CA GLU A 61 -28.65 -30.18 16.04
C GLU A 61 -27.13 -30.25 16.22
N GLU A 62 -26.41 -29.17 15.84
CA GLU A 62 -24.96 -29.06 16.05
C GLU A 62 -24.60 -29.18 17.54
N GLU A 63 -25.30 -28.47 18.42
CA GLU A 63 -25.09 -28.57 19.87
C GLU A 63 -25.40 -29.96 20.42
N ARG A 64 -26.42 -30.65 19.88
CA ARG A 64 -26.72 -32.03 20.27
C ARG A 64 -25.60 -32.98 19.86
N LEU A 65 -25.07 -32.85 18.65
CA LEU A 65 -23.95 -33.66 18.18
C LEU A 65 -22.69 -33.42 19.02
N LYS A 66 -22.37 -32.16 19.33
CA LYS A 66 -21.25 -31.83 20.25
C LYS A 66 -21.45 -32.42 21.63
N HIS A 67 -22.68 -32.40 22.15
CA HIS A 67 -23.00 -32.97 23.46
C HIS A 67 -22.83 -34.50 23.47
N GLU A 68 -23.30 -35.18 22.44
CA GLU A 68 -23.15 -36.64 22.26
C GLU A 68 -21.67 -37.03 22.12
N GLU A 69 -20.93 -36.33 21.26
CA GLU A 69 -19.49 -36.52 21.08
C GLU A 69 -18.72 -36.27 22.39
N ALA A 70 -19.11 -35.26 23.17
CA ALA A 70 -18.48 -34.99 24.46
C ALA A 70 -18.76 -36.08 25.49
N ILE A 71 -19.97 -36.64 25.54
CA ILE A 71 -20.29 -37.80 26.38
C ILE A 71 -19.43 -38.98 25.97
N GLU A 72 -19.32 -39.27 24.67
CA GLU A 72 -18.50 -40.37 24.16
C GLU A 72 -17.03 -40.19 24.54
N ASN A 73 -16.45 -39.03 24.28
CA ASN A 73 -15.06 -38.70 24.63
C ASN A 73 -14.80 -38.76 26.15
N ASN A 74 -15.81 -38.43 26.94
CA ASN A 74 -15.79 -38.48 28.40
C ASN A 74 -16.14 -39.86 28.97
N ASN A 75 -16.22 -40.92 28.15
CA ASN A 75 -16.61 -42.27 28.55
C ASN A 75 -17.95 -42.29 29.32
N GLY A 76 -18.97 -41.62 28.78
CA GLY A 76 -20.33 -41.63 29.33
C GLY A 76 -20.61 -40.56 30.39
N VAL A 77 -19.62 -39.75 30.77
CA VAL A 77 -19.78 -38.72 31.82
C VAL A 77 -20.03 -37.35 31.21
N TRP A 78 -21.08 -36.67 31.66
CA TRP A 78 -21.32 -35.29 31.33
C TRP A 78 -21.69 -34.45 32.55
N TRP A 79 -20.94 -33.36 32.71
CA TRP A 79 -21.27 -32.33 33.67
C TRP A 79 -20.80 -30.98 33.13
N SER A 80 -21.67 -29.97 33.18
CA SER A 80 -21.34 -28.58 32.85
C SER A 80 -22.18 -27.64 33.69
N ALA A 81 -21.57 -26.60 34.25
CA ALA A 81 -22.28 -25.56 34.99
C ALA A 81 -21.57 -24.22 34.91
N LYS A 82 -22.36 -23.15 35.00
CA LYS A 82 -21.83 -21.79 35.16
C LYS A 82 -21.60 -21.51 36.64
N LEU A 83 -20.36 -21.26 37.04
CA LEU A 83 -19.95 -21.03 38.43
C LEU A 83 -19.32 -19.64 38.60
N ARG A 84 -19.53 -19.02 39.76
CA ARG A 84 -18.87 -17.76 40.13
C ARG A 84 -17.44 -18.03 40.60
N VAL A 85 -16.48 -17.27 40.10
CA VAL A 85 -15.08 -17.41 40.50
C VAL A 85 -14.85 -16.85 41.89
N VAL A 86 -14.13 -17.61 42.72
CA VAL A 86 -13.58 -17.18 44.02
C VAL A 86 -12.08 -17.43 44.00
N SER A 87 -11.28 -16.41 44.27
CA SER A 87 -9.83 -16.53 44.27
C SER A 87 -9.33 -17.46 45.37
N LEU A 88 -8.37 -18.32 45.06
CA LEU A 88 -7.66 -19.16 46.02
C LEU A 88 -6.24 -18.65 46.26
N ASN A 89 -5.73 -18.93 47.45
CA ASN A 89 -4.32 -18.70 47.75
C ASN A 89 -3.47 -19.79 47.08
N GLU A 90 -2.28 -19.43 46.63
CA GLU A 90 -1.36 -20.35 45.96
C GLU A 90 -0.97 -21.56 46.85
N ASP A 91 -0.97 -21.36 48.16
CA ASP A 91 -0.61 -22.39 49.15
C ASP A 91 -1.76 -23.35 49.50
N THR A 92 -3.00 -23.13 49.04
CA THR A 92 -4.16 -23.93 49.45
C THR A 92 -3.97 -25.43 49.20
N ALA A 93 -3.36 -25.80 48.06
CA ALA A 93 -3.04 -27.19 47.75
C ALA A 93 -1.88 -27.74 48.61
N SER A 94 -0.81 -26.95 48.76
CA SER A 94 0.38 -27.31 49.54
C SER A 94 0.06 -27.54 51.02
N LEU A 95 -0.83 -26.73 51.60
CA LEU A 95 -1.33 -26.89 52.97
C LEU A 95 -2.08 -28.21 53.20
N LYS A 96 -2.63 -28.81 52.14
CA LYS A 96 -3.26 -30.14 52.16
C LYS A 96 -2.26 -31.27 51.82
N GLY A 97 -0.97 -30.98 51.72
CA GLY A 97 0.08 -31.94 51.37
C GLY A 97 0.08 -32.34 49.89
N ILE A 98 -0.63 -31.61 49.03
CA ILE A 98 -0.73 -31.91 47.60
C ILE A 98 0.40 -31.23 46.83
N LYS A 99 1.28 -32.05 46.23
CA LYS A 99 2.42 -31.56 45.43
C LYS A 99 1.98 -30.91 44.10
N ARG A 100 1.00 -31.51 43.43
CA ARG A 100 0.45 -31.04 42.14
C ARG A 100 -0.63 -30.00 42.39
N GLY A 101 -0.21 -28.79 42.78
CA GLY A 101 -1.12 -27.75 43.28
C GLY A 101 -1.39 -26.57 42.34
N ALA A 102 -0.65 -26.42 41.24
CA ALA A 102 -0.66 -25.19 40.44
C ALA A 102 -2.01 -24.94 39.74
N ASP A 103 -2.68 -26.01 39.30
CA ASP A 103 -3.93 -25.98 38.55
C ASP A 103 -5.06 -26.74 39.27
N LYS A 104 -5.07 -26.66 40.62
CA LYS A 104 -6.04 -27.37 41.46
C LYS A 104 -7.19 -26.49 41.90
N VAL A 105 -8.36 -26.69 41.31
CA VAL A 105 -9.58 -25.91 41.61
C VAL A 105 -10.43 -26.57 42.70
N LEU A 106 -11.17 -25.76 43.46
CA LEU A 106 -12.20 -26.23 44.39
C LEU A 106 -13.55 -26.20 43.70
N LEU A 107 -14.30 -27.30 43.77
CA LEU A 107 -15.66 -27.38 43.25
C LEU A 107 -16.69 -27.61 44.37
N PRO A 108 -17.98 -27.32 44.14
CA PRO A 108 -19.00 -27.58 45.15
C PRO A 108 -19.25 -29.08 45.41
N PRO A 109 -19.70 -29.45 46.63
CA PRO A 109 -20.11 -30.82 46.95
C PRO A 109 -21.14 -31.41 45.97
N SER A 110 -22.09 -30.61 45.49
CA SER A 110 -23.10 -31.04 44.51
C SER A 110 -22.48 -31.58 43.22
N VAL A 111 -21.35 -31.02 42.77
CA VAL A 111 -20.61 -31.45 41.58
C VAL A 111 -19.99 -32.82 41.81
N GLY A 112 -19.34 -33.02 42.95
CA GLY A 112 -18.75 -34.30 43.32
C GLY A 112 -19.81 -35.41 43.38
N ALA A 113 -20.98 -35.12 43.95
CA ALA A 113 -22.08 -36.07 44.02
C ALA A 113 -22.62 -36.46 42.63
N GLU A 114 -22.70 -35.52 41.68
CA GLU A 114 -23.11 -35.79 40.29
C GLU A 114 -22.08 -36.64 39.54
N LEU A 115 -20.79 -36.29 39.66
CA LEU A 115 -19.70 -37.05 39.03
C LEU A 115 -19.61 -38.48 39.59
N MET A 116 -19.85 -38.67 40.89
CA MET A 116 -19.92 -40.00 41.50
C MET A 116 -21.12 -40.82 40.98
N ARG A 117 -22.29 -40.19 40.79
CA ARG A 117 -23.46 -40.87 40.19
C ARG A 117 -23.19 -41.40 38.79
N GLN A 118 -22.35 -40.70 38.03
CA GLN A 118 -21.96 -41.06 36.67
C GLN A 118 -20.67 -41.90 36.60
N ASP A 119 -20.16 -42.40 37.73
CA ASP A 119 -18.94 -43.22 37.79
C ASP A 119 -17.67 -42.52 37.25
N ALA A 120 -17.63 -41.19 37.24
CA ALA A 120 -16.50 -40.41 36.70
C ALA A 120 -15.11 -40.75 37.29
N PRO A 121 -14.96 -41.14 38.57
CA PRO A 121 -13.66 -41.57 39.09
C PRO A 121 -13.03 -42.77 38.36
N LYS A 122 -13.82 -43.60 37.66
CA LYS A 122 -13.30 -44.71 36.84
C LYS A 122 -12.53 -44.23 35.61
N ASN A 123 -12.75 -42.98 35.17
CA ASN A 123 -12.10 -42.38 34.00
C ASN A 123 -10.71 -41.80 34.30
N GLY A 124 -10.21 -41.94 35.53
CA GLY A 124 -8.89 -41.47 35.94
C GLY A 124 -8.94 -40.06 36.53
N ALA A 125 -7.97 -39.22 36.15
CA ALA A 125 -7.87 -37.86 36.67
C ALA A 125 -9.11 -37.03 36.31
N GLN A 126 -9.72 -36.41 37.32
CA GLN A 126 -10.87 -35.55 37.14
C GLN A 126 -10.41 -34.15 36.72
N LEU A 127 -10.54 -33.87 35.44
CA LEU A 127 -10.12 -32.63 34.80
C LEU A 127 -11.34 -31.88 34.27
N PHE A 128 -11.22 -30.56 34.23
CA PHE A 128 -12.30 -29.66 33.86
C PHE A 128 -11.78 -28.62 32.89
N GLU A 129 -12.52 -28.41 31.81
CA GLU A 129 -12.41 -27.23 30.97
C GLU A 129 -13.11 -26.08 31.69
N ILE A 130 -12.41 -24.95 31.79
CA ILE A 130 -12.90 -23.72 32.36
C ILE A 130 -12.87 -22.68 31.24
N ALA A 131 -14.05 -22.28 30.79
CA ALA A 131 -14.22 -21.36 29.69
C ALA A 131 -14.83 -20.02 30.15
N SER A 132 -14.35 -18.94 29.56
CA SER A 132 -14.86 -17.58 29.71
C SER A 132 -15.00 -16.92 28.33
N SER A 133 -15.40 -15.65 28.30
CA SER A 133 -15.37 -14.87 27.06
C SER A 133 -13.95 -14.59 26.54
N SER A 134 -12.94 -14.68 27.38
CA SER A 134 -11.54 -14.37 27.06
C SER A 134 -10.73 -15.60 26.61
N GLY A 135 -11.19 -16.81 26.92
CA GLY A 135 -10.51 -18.03 26.50
C GLY A 135 -10.99 -19.27 27.23
N GLN A 136 -10.16 -20.32 27.19
CA GLN A 136 -10.39 -21.58 27.88
C GLN A 136 -9.08 -22.12 28.44
N THR A 137 -9.14 -22.74 29.61
CA THR A 137 -8.01 -23.43 30.25
C THR A 137 -8.51 -24.74 30.88
N HIS A 138 -7.60 -25.63 31.27
CA HIS A 138 -7.94 -26.90 31.89
C HIS A 138 -7.28 -27.01 33.26
N ALA A 139 -8.03 -27.53 34.22
CA ALA A 139 -7.57 -27.66 35.60
C ALA A 139 -8.05 -28.99 36.20
N GLY A 140 -7.30 -29.50 37.18
CA GLY A 140 -7.73 -30.63 37.99
C GLY A 140 -8.52 -30.18 39.21
N VAL A 141 -9.42 -31.03 39.71
CA VAL A 141 -10.05 -30.76 41.01
C VAL A 141 -9.09 -31.06 42.16
N LEU A 142 -9.09 -30.19 43.17
CA LEU A 142 -8.43 -30.40 44.46
C LEU A 142 -9.31 -31.29 45.35
N ASP A 143 -10.49 -30.77 45.69
CA ASP A 143 -11.57 -31.45 46.38
C ASP A 143 -12.90 -30.68 46.21
N PHE A 144 -13.96 -31.23 46.77
CA PHE A 144 -15.34 -30.75 46.61
C PHE A 144 -15.82 -29.97 47.84
N THR A 145 -15.08 -28.93 48.25
CA THR A 145 -15.38 -28.14 49.45
C THR A 145 -15.75 -26.68 49.15
N ALA A 146 -15.96 -26.30 47.88
CA ALA A 146 -16.36 -24.94 47.54
C ALA A 146 -17.82 -24.66 47.95
N VAL A 147 -18.15 -23.37 48.10
CA VAL A 147 -19.53 -22.94 48.32
C VAL A 147 -20.36 -23.23 47.06
N GLU A 148 -21.58 -23.72 47.23
CA GLU A 148 -22.51 -23.99 46.11
C GLU A 148 -22.63 -22.79 45.15
N GLY A 149 -22.54 -23.08 43.85
CA GLY A 149 -22.53 -22.05 42.80
C GLY A 149 -21.20 -21.31 42.61
N THR A 150 -20.13 -21.70 43.29
CA THR A 150 -18.79 -21.10 43.15
C THR A 150 -17.72 -22.09 42.73
N ILE A 151 -16.63 -21.59 42.13
CA ILE A 151 -15.40 -22.33 41.86
C ILE A 151 -14.23 -21.60 42.53
N GLY A 152 -13.50 -22.32 43.37
CA GLY A 152 -12.23 -21.82 43.90
C GLY A 152 -11.15 -21.96 42.84
N MET A 153 -10.58 -20.84 42.41
CA MET A 153 -9.63 -20.78 41.30
C MET A 153 -8.24 -20.31 41.75
N PRO A 154 -7.17 -21.10 41.51
CA PRO A 154 -5.79 -20.66 41.76
C PRO A 154 -5.38 -19.48 40.89
N PRO A 155 -4.39 -18.66 41.30
CA PRO A 155 -3.93 -17.49 40.56
C PRO A 155 -3.46 -17.82 39.14
N LEU A 156 -2.80 -18.96 38.94
CA LEU A 156 -2.32 -19.39 37.62
C LEU A 156 -3.48 -19.64 36.64
N VAL A 157 -4.50 -20.38 37.09
CA VAL A 157 -5.69 -20.68 36.29
C VAL A 157 -6.45 -19.40 35.94
N ALA A 158 -6.61 -18.50 36.92
CA ALA A 158 -7.24 -17.20 36.70
C ALA A 158 -6.47 -16.37 35.68
N ARG A 159 -5.13 -16.32 35.78
CA ARG A 159 -4.29 -15.58 34.83
C ARG A 159 -4.36 -16.15 33.42
N ASN A 160 -4.36 -17.47 33.27
CA ASN A 160 -4.46 -18.08 31.94
C ASN A 160 -5.81 -17.81 31.30
N LEU A 161 -6.88 -17.76 32.11
CA LEU A 161 -8.23 -17.52 31.61
C LEU A 161 -8.51 -16.04 31.31
N PHE A 162 -8.05 -15.11 32.15
CA PHE A 162 -8.39 -13.67 32.06
C PHE A 162 -7.22 -12.76 31.66
N GLY A 163 -5.99 -13.28 31.60
CA GLY A 163 -4.79 -12.50 31.35
C GLY A 163 -4.25 -11.77 32.59
N GLU A 164 -3.18 -10.98 32.41
CA GLU A 164 -2.50 -10.27 33.51
C GLU A 164 -3.23 -9.02 34.01
N ARG A 165 -4.13 -8.45 33.19
CA ARG A 165 -4.76 -7.14 33.42
C ARG A 165 -6.18 -7.23 33.96
N GLU A 166 -6.87 -8.34 33.71
CA GLU A 166 -8.21 -8.59 34.22
C GLU A 166 -8.11 -9.55 35.41
N GLY A 167 -8.02 -9.02 36.62
CA GLY A 167 -8.21 -9.83 37.81
C GLY A 167 -9.63 -10.41 37.83
N ALA A 168 -9.80 -11.62 38.37
CA ALA A 168 -11.14 -12.15 38.63
C ALA A 168 -11.87 -11.20 39.60
N SER A 169 -12.91 -10.52 39.11
CA SER A 169 -13.80 -9.74 39.96
C SER A 169 -14.77 -10.67 40.68
N ASP A 170 -15.33 -10.24 41.82
CA ASP A 170 -16.35 -11.01 42.58
C ASP A 170 -17.65 -11.31 41.80
N GLN A 171 -17.78 -10.78 40.58
CA GLN A 171 -18.91 -10.99 39.67
C GLN A 171 -18.55 -11.85 38.46
N THR A 172 -17.29 -12.27 38.32
CA THR A 172 -16.84 -13.06 37.18
C THR A 172 -17.41 -14.47 37.28
N SER A 173 -18.00 -14.94 36.18
CA SER A 173 -18.57 -16.29 36.08
C SER A 173 -17.96 -17.01 34.89
N VAL A 174 -17.71 -18.30 35.07
CA VAL A 174 -17.07 -19.17 34.09
C VAL A 174 -17.94 -20.39 33.86
N THR A 175 -17.88 -20.95 32.66
CA THR A 175 -18.48 -22.25 32.38
C THR A 175 -17.45 -23.31 32.69
N VAL A 176 -17.77 -24.20 33.62
CA VAL A 176 -16.91 -25.32 34.01
C VAL A 176 -17.54 -26.59 33.47
N THR A 177 -16.78 -27.36 32.71
CA THR A 177 -17.26 -28.59 32.07
C THR A 177 -16.30 -29.73 32.33
N TYR A 178 -16.82 -30.89 32.72
CA TYR A 178 -16.01 -32.10 32.87
C TYR A 178 -15.43 -32.51 31.51
N ARG A 179 -14.12 -32.75 31.49
CA ARG A 179 -13.39 -33.24 30.31
C ARG A 179 -12.45 -34.36 30.70
N ARG A 180 -12.59 -35.49 30.01
CA ARG A 180 -11.54 -36.51 29.99
C ARG A 180 -10.49 -36.11 28.97
N LEU A 181 -9.28 -35.81 29.43
CA LEU A 181 -8.16 -35.50 28.54
C LEU A 181 -7.32 -36.74 28.25
N GLN A 182 -6.86 -36.88 27.01
CA GLN A 182 -5.86 -37.87 26.64
C GLN A 182 -4.51 -37.52 27.26
N LYS A 183 -3.67 -38.54 27.49
CA LYS A 183 -2.30 -38.33 27.97
C LYS A 183 -1.50 -37.56 26.92
N GLY A 184 -0.72 -36.59 27.39
CA GLY A 184 0.13 -35.79 26.52
C GLY A 184 1.31 -36.60 26.00
N GLU A 185 1.48 -36.57 24.69
CA GLU A 185 2.60 -37.22 23.98
C GLU A 185 3.70 -36.20 23.67
N TYR A 186 3.30 -34.98 23.33
CA TYR A 186 4.21 -33.91 22.94
C TYR A 186 3.69 -32.55 23.40
N ALA A 187 4.59 -31.68 23.84
CA ALA A 187 4.33 -30.27 24.09
C ALA A 187 5.48 -29.38 23.61
N ARG A 188 5.12 -28.27 22.98
CA ARG A 188 6.04 -27.20 22.60
C ARG A 188 5.83 -26.02 23.52
N PHE A 189 6.91 -25.56 24.13
CA PHE A 189 6.93 -24.44 25.05
C PHE A 189 7.73 -23.28 24.46
N GLN A 190 7.28 -22.07 24.73
CA GLN A 190 8.02 -20.86 24.35
C GLN A 190 8.25 -19.98 25.58
N PRO A 191 9.51 -19.75 25.98
CA PRO A 191 9.82 -18.85 27.08
C PRO A 191 9.40 -17.42 26.78
N ARG A 192 8.96 -16.68 27.81
CA ARG A 192 8.67 -15.25 27.66
C ARG A 192 9.94 -14.44 27.39
N THR A 193 10.99 -14.68 28.16
CA THR A 193 12.24 -13.93 28.14
C THR A 193 13.42 -14.80 27.71
N ALA A 194 14.46 -14.17 27.17
CA ALA A 194 15.68 -14.88 26.79
C ALA A 194 16.44 -15.45 28.00
N GLU A 195 16.17 -14.93 29.21
CA GLU A 195 16.82 -15.34 30.45
C GLU A 195 16.64 -16.83 30.77
N PHE A 196 15.51 -17.44 30.39
CA PHE A 196 15.26 -18.85 30.65
C PHE A 196 16.37 -19.76 30.09
N GLN A 197 16.75 -19.55 28.83
CA GLN A 197 17.78 -20.38 28.19
C GLN A 197 19.15 -20.16 28.83
N HIS A 198 19.47 -18.92 29.23
CA HIS A 198 20.73 -18.59 29.89
C HIS A 198 20.82 -19.14 31.31
N ALA A 199 19.70 -19.12 32.05
CA ALA A 199 19.65 -19.57 33.44
C ALA A 199 19.62 -21.10 33.54
N VAL A 200 18.82 -21.75 32.69
CA VAL A 200 18.56 -23.19 32.78
C VAL A 200 19.61 -24.02 32.03
N GLY A 201 20.19 -23.48 30.95
CA GLY A 201 21.31 -24.11 30.24
C GLY A 201 21.02 -25.54 29.78
N GLU A 202 21.79 -26.51 30.29
CA GLU A 202 21.63 -27.93 29.94
C GLU A 202 20.54 -28.65 30.76
N ASP A 203 20.06 -28.08 31.88
CA ASP A 203 19.08 -28.71 32.78
C ASP A 203 17.61 -28.36 32.44
N VAL A 204 17.34 -28.05 31.16
CA VAL A 204 16.00 -27.70 30.69
C VAL A 204 15.01 -28.83 30.97
N ARG A 205 15.45 -30.07 30.81
CA ARG A 205 14.64 -31.25 31.08
C ARG A 205 14.22 -31.31 32.55
N GLY A 206 15.16 -31.17 33.50
CA GLY A 206 14.86 -31.24 34.92
C GLY A 206 13.93 -30.10 35.37
N ALA A 207 14.18 -28.88 34.87
CA ALA A 207 13.34 -27.72 35.14
C ALA A 207 11.88 -27.94 34.68
N LEU A 208 11.70 -28.44 33.45
CA LEU A 208 10.38 -28.76 32.90
C LEU A 208 9.71 -29.92 33.64
N GLU A 209 10.42 -31.00 33.97
CA GLU A 209 9.87 -32.10 34.75
C GLU A 209 9.37 -31.64 36.12
N ALA A 210 10.15 -30.79 36.82
CA ALA A 210 9.76 -30.21 38.10
C ALA A 210 8.53 -29.30 37.98
N ALA A 211 8.43 -28.52 36.90
CA ALA A 211 7.28 -27.68 36.62
C ALA A 211 6.03 -28.52 36.31
N LEU A 212 6.13 -29.49 35.41
CA LEU A 212 5.02 -30.34 34.97
C LEU A 212 4.52 -31.25 36.09
N ALA A 213 5.36 -31.64 37.04
CA ALA A 213 4.96 -32.33 38.26
C ALA A 213 3.95 -31.53 39.11
N ARG A 214 3.88 -30.20 38.94
CA ARG A 214 2.95 -29.31 39.64
C ARG A 214 1.61 -29.11 38.92
N HIS A 215 1.48 -29.50 37.65
CA HIS A 215 0.32 -29.27 36.79
C HIS A 215 -0.43 -30.58 36.46
N SER A 216 -1.75 -30.56 36.35
CA SER A 216 -2.60 -31.71 36.00
C SER A 216 -2.86 -31.78 34.51
N ALA A 217 -2.98 -30.62 33.86
CA ALA A 217 -3.21 -30.49 32.42
C ALA A 217 -2.34 -29.40 31.80
N LEU A 218 -2.20 -29.45 30.48
CA LEU A 218 -1.67 -28.37 29.65
C LEU A 218 -2.70 -28.01 28.59
N THR A 219 -2.98 -26.72 28.42
CA THR A 219 -3.81 -26.19 27.33
C THR A 219 -2.94 -25.34 26.41
N GLN A 220 -3.09 -25.49 25.11
CA GLN A 220 -2.48 -24.60 24.14
C GLN A 220 -2.95 -23.15 24.38
N GLY A 221 -2.00 -22.24 24.55
CA GLY A 221 -2.24 -20.84 24.91
C GLY A 221 -2.06 -20.52 26.39
N ASP A 222 -1.99 -21.53 27.27
CA ASP A 222 -1.76 -21.32 28.69
C ASP A 222 -0.29 -20.98 28.98
N TRP A 223 -0.07 -20.17 30.03
CA TRP A 223 1.24 -19.98 30.61
C TRP A 223 1.46 -20.93 31.78
N ILE A 224 2.66 -21.51 31.85
CA ILE A 224 3.12 -22.28 33.00
C ILE A 224 4.30 -21.59 33.67
N ARG A 225 4.42 -21.81 34.99
CA ARG A 225 5.59 -21.37 35.77
C ARG A 225 6.59 -22.51 35.90
N VAL A 226 7.83 -22.23 35.53
CA VAL A 226 8.95 -23.16 35.60
C VAL A 226 9.94 -22.66 36.65
N PRO A 227 9.92 -23.22 37.87
CA PRO A 227 10.85 -22.84 38.93
C PRO A 227 12.23 -23.42 38.64
N PHE A 228 13.26 -22.57 38.62
CA PHE A 228 14.65 -22.99 38.49
C PHE A 228 15.60 -22.02 39.20
N GLY A 229 16.50 -22.54 40.03
CA GLY A 229 17.51 -21.72 40.72
C GLY A 229 16.94 -20.64 41.65
N GLY A 230 15.70 -20.79 42.13
CA GLY A 230 15.00 -19.80 42.96
C GLY A 230 14.30 -18.69 42.17
N GLN A 231 14.30 -18.76 40.84
CA GLN A 231 13.56 -17.88 39.94
C GLN A 231 12.43 -18.66 39.24
N ASP A 232 11.29 -18.02 39.03
CA ASP A 232 10.19 -18.57 38.24
C ASP A 232 10.25 -18.01 36.82
N PHE A 233 10.35 -18.91 35.83
CA PHE A 233 10.29 -18.55 34.41
C PHE A 233 8.93 -18.86 33.83
N GLU A 234 8.48 -18.03 32.90
CA GLU A 234 7.17 -18.19 32.27
C GLU A 234 7.31 -18.77 30.87
N LEU A 235 6.67 -19.90 30.64
CA LEU A 235 6.67 -20.57 29.35
C LEU A 235 5.23 -20.68 28.84
N LEU A 236 5.00 -20.22 27.62
CA LEU A 236 3.75 -20.36 26.89
C LEU A 236 3.67 -21.77 26.31
N VAL A 237 2.54 -22.45 26.50
CA VAL A 237 2.24 -23.71 25.84
C VAL A 237 1.81 -23.40 24.41
N GLN A 238 2.72 -23.48 23.44
CA GLN A 238 2.43 -23.18 22.05
C GLN A 238 1.64 -24.27 21.34
N LYS A 239 1.90 -25.54 21.68
CA LYS A 239 1.29 -26.70 21.01
C LYS A 239 1.33 -27.91 21.91
N THR A 240 0.30 -28.74 21.82
CA THR A 240 0.17 -30.02 22.51
C THR A 240 -0.33 -31.09 21.53
N ARG A 241 -0.10 -32.38 21.85
CA ARG A 241 -0.63 -33.54 21.12
C ARG A 241 -1.07 -34.63 22.09
N PRO A 242 -2.18 -35.35 21.82
CA PRO A 242 -2.91 -35.39 20.54
C PRO A 242 -3.93 -34.26 20.29
N GLY A 243 -4.41 -33.59 21.35
CA GLY A 243 -5.36 -32.48 21.26
C GLY A 243 -4.75 -31.14 21.68
N LYS A 244 -5.57 -30.08 21.64
CA LYS A 244 -5.19 -28.74 22.16
C LYS A 244 -5.05 -28.72 23.69
N ALA A 245 -5.64 -29.68 24.38
CA ALA A 245 -5.50 -29.86 25.82
C ALA A 245 -5.15 -31.31 26.11
N VAL A 246 -4.21 -31.54 27.04
CA VAL A 246 -3.69 -32.87 27.36
C VAL A 246 -3.49 -33.01 28.86
N SER A 247 -3.61 -34.24 29.37
CA SER A 247 -3.23 -34.56 30.74
C SER A 247 -1.73 -34.83 30.83
N VAL A 248 -1.08 -34.25 31.84
CA VAL A 248 0.35 -34.49 32.13
C VAL A 248 0.56 -35.33 33.38
N ILE A 249 -0.49 -36.02 33.84
CA ILE A 249 -0.43 -36.93 34.97
C ILE A 249 0.07 -38.28 34.48
N ASP A 250 1.14 -38.77 35.11
CA ASP A 250 1.75 -40.08 34.86
C ASP A 250 1.96 -40.34 33.35
N THR A 251 2.55 -39.36 32.67
CA THR A 251 2.83 -39.39 31.23
C THR A 251 4.31 -39.11 30.95
N GLU A 252 4.81 -39.71 29.88
CA GLU A 252 6.10 -39.41 29.29
C GLU A 252 5.86 -38.39 28.17
N LEU A 253 6.02 -37.12 28.49
CA LEU A 253 5.77 -36.01 27.56
C LEU A 253 7.07 -35.63 26.84
N GLU A 254 7.09 -35.71 25.52
CA GLU A 254 8.16 -35.10 24.74
C GLU A 254 8.02 -33.57 24.79
N ALA A 255 9.06 -32.88 25.26
CA ALA A 255 9.05 -31.43 25.43
C ALA A 255 10.07 -30.76 24.51
N GLU A 256 9.61 -29.80 23.72
CA GLU A 256 10.44 -28.94 22.87
C GLU A 256 10.35 -27.50 23.37
N VAL A 257 11.49 -26.79 23.43
CA VAL A 257 11.53 -25.38 23.84
C VAL A 257 11.99 -24.51 22.67
N GLU A 258 11.12 -23.60 22.25
CA GLU A 258 11.40 -22.62 21.20
C GLU A 258 12.23 -21.43 21.72
N PRO A 259 12.80 -20.61 20.83
CA PRO A 259 13.36 -19.31 21.19
C PRO A 259 12.34 -18.45 21.94
N SER A 260 12.82 -17.65 22.89
CA SER A 260 11.94 -16.78 23.67
C SER A 260 11.18 -15.78 22.79
N LEU A 261 9.96 -15.40 23.22
CA LEU A 261 9.16 -14.37 22.56
C LEU A 261 9.94 -13.06 22.39
N GLU A 262 10.69 -12.65 23.41
CA GLU A 262 11.56 -11.49 23.35
C GLU A 262 12.62 -11.60 22.24
N THR A 263 13.23 -12.78 22.09
CA THR A 263 14.23 -13.02 21.04
C THR A 263 13.60 -12.97 19.65
N GLU A 264 12.42 -13.59 19.45
CA GLU A 264 11.68 -13.49 18.19
C GLU A 264 11.28 -12.06 17.85
N GLN A 265 10.77 -11.31 18.84
CA GLN A 265 10.40 -9.91 18.65
C GLN A 265 11.61 -9.04 18.28
N ARG A 266 12.76 -9.27 18.91
CA ARG A 266 14.01 -8.57 18.57
C ARG A 266 14.45 -8.88 17.15
N LEU A 267 14.48 -10.15 16.76
CA LEU A 267 14.86 -10.57 15.41
C LEU A 267 13.90 -10.00 14.35
N ALA A 268 12.59 -10.05 14.59
CA ALA A 268 11.58 -9.47 13.71
C ALA A 268 11.74 -7.94 13.57
N ALA A 269 12.05 -7.24 14.67
CA ALA A 269 12.30 -5.81 14.65
C ALA A 269 13.58 -5.47 13.86
N GLU A 270 14.65 -6.25 14.03
CA GLU A 270 15.90 -6.09 13.26
C GLU A 270 15.68 -6.34 11.76
N GLU A 271 14.92 -7.36 11.40
CA GLU A 271 14.56 -7.65 10.00
C GLU A 271 13.71 -6.54 9.39
N ALA A 272 12.70 -6.05 10.13
CA ALA A 272 11.87 -4.94 9.70
C ALA A 272 12.70 -3.66 9.48
N ALA A 273 13.64 -3.37 10.38
CA ALA A 273 14.56 -2.23 10.27
C ALA A 273 15.49 -2.37 9.05
N LYS A 274 16.05 -3.56 8.81
CA LYS A 274 16.87 -3.85 7.61
C LYS A 274 16.06 -3.68 6.33
N ALA A 275 14.83 -4.19 6.28
CA ALA A 275 13.94 -4.05 5.13
C ALA A 275 13.52 -2.59 4.88
N GLU A 276 13.32 -1.80 5.92
CA GLU A 276 13.08 -0.36 5.80
C GLU A 276 14.31 0.39 5.29
N ALA A 277 15.50 0.08 5.81
CA ALA A 277 16.76 0.69 5.36
C ALA A 277 17.04 0.36 3.88
N ALA A 278 16.82 -0.89 3.46
CA ALA A 278 16.95 -1.30 2.07
C ALA A 278 16.00 -0.54 1.14
N ARG A 279 14.71 -0.40 1.53
CA ARG A 279 13.72 0.39 0.77
C ARG A 279 14.10 1.86 0.65
N LYS A 280 14.62 2.47 1.73
CA LYS A 280 15.10 3.87 1.69
C LYS A 280 16.28 4.02 0.75
N HIS A 281 17.25 3.09 0.82
CA HIS A 281 18.42 3.12 -0.05
C HIS A 281 18.05 2.94 -1.53
N GLU A 282 17.15 2.00 -1.84
CA GLU A 282 16.66 1.79 -3.21
C GLU A 282 15.90 3.02 -3.73
N ALA A 283 15.05 3.65 -2.91
CA ALA A 283 14.37 4.88 -3.28
C ALA A 283 15.33 6.06 -3.52
N GLU A 284 16.41 6.15 -2.74
CA GLU A 284 17.45 7.16 -2.93
C GLU A 284 18.22 6.95 -4.24
N LEU A 285 18.62 5.72 -4.54
CA LEU A 285 19.27 5.37 -5.82
C LEU A 285 18.35 5.66 -7.01
N ALA A 286 17.06 5.32 -6.89
CA ALA A 286 16.07 5.62 -7.92
C ALA A 286 15.90 7.13 -8.13
N ARG A 287 15.88 7.92 -7.06
CA ARG A 287 15.84 9.39 -7.14
C ARG A 287 17.09 9.95 -7.82
N MET A 288 18.28 9.50 -7.42
CA MET A 288 19.54 9.93 -8.04
C MET A 288 19.60 9.57 -9.53
N ALA A 289 19.13 8.38 -9.91
CA ALA A 289 19.06 7.97 -11.32
C ALA A 289 18.06 8.82 -12.12
N GLN A 290 16.89 9.14 -11.55
CA GLN A 290 15.91 10.03 -12.17
C GLN A 290 16.47 11.46 -12.35
N GLU A 291 17.15 11.99 -11.34
CA GLU A 291 17.80 13.30 -11.41
C GLU A 291 18.91 13.31 -12.48
N ALA A 292 19.74 12.28 -12.56
CA ALA A 292 20.77 12.16 -13.58
C ALA A 292 20.20 12.05 -15.00
N LEU A 293 19.12 11.28 -15.20
CA LEU A 293 18.40 11.20 -16.47
C LEU A 293 17.79 12.55 -16.87
N ALA A 294 17.20 13.28 -15.92
CA ALA A 294 16.64 14.60 -16.18
C ALA A 294 17.72 15.62 -16.57
N GLN A 295 18.85 15.62 -15.86
CA GLN A 295 20.00 16.48 -16.19
C GLN A 295 20.59 16.15 -17.56
N ALA A 296 20.70 14.86 -17.91
CA ALA A 296 21.17 14.44 -19.23
C ALA A 296 20.24 14.89 -20.36
N ALA A 297 18.92 14.75 -20.17
CA ALA A 297 17.91 15.20 -21.13
C ALA A 297 17.91 16.73 -21.30
N GLU A 298 18.08 17.49 -20.21
CA GLU A 298 18.19 18.94 -20.27
C GLU A 298 19.47 19.38 -21.00
N ALA A 299 20.60 18.74 -20.73
CA ALA A 299 21.85 18.99 -21.43
C ALA A 299 21.77 18.67 -22.94
N GLU A 300 21.10 17.58 -23.32
CA GLU A 300 20.86 17.23 -24.72
C GLU A 300 19.97 18.27 -25.41
N LYS A 301 18.88 18.70 -24.75
CA LYS A 301 18.02 19.76 -25.26
C LYS A 301 18.77 21.07 -25.46
N GLN A 302 19.62 21.45 -24.51
CA GLN A 302 20.43 22.67 -24.63
C GLN A 302 21.39 22.58 -25.81
N ARG A 303 22.09 21.45 -25.97
CA ARG A 303 22.96 21.22 -27.13
C ARG A 303 22.19 21.29 -28.45
N ALA A 304 20.99 20.73 -28.51
CA ALA A 304 20.14 20.80 -29.71
C ALA A 304 19.71 22.24 -30.03
N LEU A 305 19.40 23.05 -29.00
CA LEU A 305 19.10 24.47 -29.17
C LEU A 305 20.32 25.25 -29.67
N ASP A 306 21.50 25.01 -29.10
CA ASP A 306 22.74 25.68 -29.52
C ASP A 306 23.10 25.34 -30.97
N VAL A 307 22.98 24.06 -31.37
CA VAL A 307 23.18 23.60 -32.74
C VAL A 307 22.16 24.23 -33.69
N ALA A 308 20.88 24.28 -33.31
CA ALA A 308 19.84 24.90 -34.12
C ALA A 308 20.05 26.41 -34.29
N ALA A 309 20.48 27.11 -33.24
CA ALA A 309 20.78 28.53 -33.28
C ALA A 309 21.98 28.82 -34.21
N ALA A 310 23.05 28.03 -34.14
CA ALA A 310 24.19 28.15 -35.04
C ALA A 310 23.77 27.93 -36.51
N ALA A 311 22.99 26.89 -36.79
CA ALA A 311 22.47 26.61 -38.14
C ALA A 311 21.56 27.74 -38.65
N GLN A 312 20.72 28.34 -37.80
CA GLN A 312 19.90 29.50 -38.17
C GLN A 312 20.74 30.74 -38.50
N GLN A 313 21.80 31.00 -37.73
CA GLN A 313 22.72 32.11 -38.01
C GLN A 313 23.44 31.91 -39.36
N GLU A 314 23.97 30.71 -39.61
CA GLU A 314 24.61 30.36 -40.89
C GLU A 314 23.64 30.49 -42.06
N ALA A 315 22.43 29.93 -41.94
CA ALA A 315 21.40 30.03 -42.98
C ALA A 315 20.97 31.48 -43.24
N GLY A 316 20.82 32.30 -42.19
CA GLY A 316 20.51 33.73 -42.32
C GLY A 316 21.61 34.50 -43.03
N MET A 317 22.87 34.23 -42.69
CA MET A 317 24.03 34.79 -43.40
C MET A 317 24.07 34.36 -44.87
N GLN A 318 23.81 33.08 -45.15
CA GLN A 318 23.79 32.56 -46.51
C GLN A 318 22.66 33.19 -47.34
N GLN A 319 21.44 33.28 -46.80
CA GLN A 319 20.31 33.95 -47.46
C GLN A 319 20.62 35.42 -47.75
N LEU A 320 21.27 36.11 -46.81
CA LEU A 320 21.70 37.49 -47.05
C LEU A 320 22.70 37.56 -48.21
N ARG A 321 23.69 36.67 -48.27
CA ARG A 321 24.65 36.60 -49.38
C ARG A 321 23.97 36.31 -50.72
N GLU A 322 23.04 35.36 -50.75
CA GLU A 322 22.27 35.00 -51.96
C GLU A 322 21.37 36.14 -52.44
N ALA A 323 20.66 36.82 -51.52
CA ALA A 323 19.85 37.99 -51.86
C ALA A 323 20.70 39.13 -52.43
N LYS A 324 21.90 39.35 -51.87
CA LYS A 324 22.88 40.33 -52.33
C LYS A 324 23.42 39.97 -53.71
N ALA A 325 23.72 38.70 -53.97
CA ALA A 325 24.11 38.20 -55.29
C ALA A 325 22.99 38.36 -56.33
N ALA A 326 21.75 38.04 -55.97
CA ALA A 326 20.59 38.13 -56.85
C ALA A 326 20.22 39.58 -57.20
N ALA A 327 20.52 40.54 -56.33
CA ALA A 327 20.30 41.97 -56.57
C ALA A 327 21.34 42.61 -57.52
N LEU A 328 22.32 41.85 -58.00
CA LEU A 328 23.35 42.36 -58.89
C LEU A 328 22.85 42.46 -60.34
N PRO A 329 23.16 43.56 -61.05
CA PRO A 329 22.89 43.65 -62.49
C PRO A 329 23.72 42.61 -63.26
N PRO A 330 23.30 42.15 -64.45
CA PRO A 330 24.06 41.19 -65.24
C PRO A 330 25.44 41.76 -65.60
N GLU A 331 26.49 40.94 -65.44
CA GLU A 331 27.86 41.39 -65.67
C GLU A 331 28.09 41.75 -67.15
N PRO A 332 28.60 42.95 -67.45
CA PRO A 332 28.89 43.37 -68.82
C PRO A 332 29.94 42.46 -69.51
N PRO A 333 29.77 42.16 -70.81
CA PRO A 333 30.80 41.49 -71.60
C PRO A 333 32.05 42.38 -71.73
N ALA A 334 33.20 41.77 -72.00
CA ALA A 334 34.50 42.46 -72.02
C ALA A 334 34.62 43.57 -73.09
N ASP A 335 33.73 43.55 -74.09
CA ASP A 335 33.78 44.39 -75.28
C ASP A 335 32.81 45.59 -75.19
N GLU A 336 32.02 45.68 -74.11
CA GLU A 336 31.06 46.78 -73.88
C GLU A 336 31.81 48.07 -73.48
N SER A 337 31.48 49.19 -74.13
CA SER A 337 32.04 50.51 -73.80
C SER A 337 31.36 51.10 -72.54
N ALA A 338 32.04 52.00 -71.83
CA ALA A 338 31.55 52.63 -70.60
C ALA A 338 31.32 51.65 -69.42
N THR A 339 32.26 50.71 -69.26
CA THR A 339 32.35 49.80 -68.11
C THR A 339 33.60 50.05 -67.28
N THR A 340 33.56 49.73 -65.99
CA THR A 340 34.72 49.68 -65.11
C THR A 340 34.86 48.29 -64.50
N ALA A 341 36.09 47.76 -64.46
CA ALA A 341 36.41 46.54 -63.72
C ALA A 341 36.82 46.90 -62.29
N CYS A 342 35.96 46.59 -61.31
CA CYS A 342 36.28 46.81 -59.90
C CYS A 342 37.02 45.59 -59.35
N LEU A 343 38.28 45.78 -58.97
CA LEU A 343 39.12 44.79 -58.30
C LEU A 343 39.16 45.09 -56.80
N ILE A 344 38.46 44.29 -55.99
CA ILE A 344 38.44 44.41 -54.53
C ILE A 344 39.54 43.55 -53.93
N ARG A 345 40.43 44.15 -53.15
CA ARG A 345 41.46 43.47 -52.37
C ARG A 345 41.02 43.35 -50.92
N LEU A 346 40.99 42.14 -50.40
CA LEU A 346 40.64 41.84 -49.02
C LEU A 346 41.84 41.97 -48.07
N PRO A 347 41.61 42.10 -46.75
CA PRO A 347 42.67 42.14 -45.75
C PRO A 347 43.56 40.90 -45.70
N ASP A 348 43.03 39.73 -46.07
CA ASP A 348 43.75 38.46 -46.15
C ASP A 348 44.63 38.32 -47.41
N GLY A 349 44.63 39.33 -48.29
CA GLY A 349 45.38 39.37 -49.53
C GLY A 349 44.67 38.75 -50.74
N SER A 350 43.54 38.07 -50.53
CA SER A 350 42.69 37.56 -51.60
C SER A 350 41.97 38.70 -52.33
N ARG A 351 41.43 38.40 -53.52
CA ARG A 351 40.89 39.42 -54.42
C ARG A 351 39.64 38.93 -55.14
N PHE A 352 38.63 39.78 -55.18
CA PHE A 352 37.45 39.61 -56.03
C PHE A 352 37.47 40.63 -57.15
N GLN A 353 36.98 40.25 -58.32
CA GLN A 353 36.86 41.16 -59.45
C GLN A 353 35.52 40.98 -60.13
N ARG A 354 34.89 42.10 -60.49
CA ARG A 354 33.67 42.10 -61.29
C ARG A 354 33.58 43.36 -62.14
N ARG A 355 33.04 43.23 -63.34
CA ARG A 355 32.75 44.38 -64.21
C ARG A 355 31.38 44.98 -63.89
N PHE A 356 31.31 46.31 -63.95
CA PHE A 356 30.10 47.10 -63.77
C PHE A 356 30.02 48.14 -64.89
N ARG A 357 28.80 48.52 -65.30
CA ARG A 357 28.59 49.71 -66.14
C ARG A 357 28.81 50.95 -65.28
N LEU A 358 29.27 52.04 -65.90
CA LEU A 358 29.42 53.32 -65.19
C LEU A 358 28.08 53.87 -64.68
N THR A 359 26.97 53.47 -65.32
CA THR A 359 25.60 53.81 -64.96
C THR A 359 24.96 52.85 -63.95
N ASP A 360 25.63 51.74 -63.61
CA ASP A 360 25.09 50.83 -62.61
C ASP A 360 25.03 51.55 -61.25
N PRO A 361 24.04 51.22 -60.41
CA PRO A 361 23.90 51.85 -59.10
C PRO A 361 25.10 51.47 -58.21
N LEU A 362 25.70 52.46 -57.54
CA LEU A 362 26.82 52.26 -56.60
C LEU A 362 26.50 51.20 -55.52
N PRO A 363 25.27 51.08 -54.98
CA PRO A 363 24.89 49.97 -54.10
C PRO A 363 25.17 48.56 -54.68
N ALA A 364 25.21 48.38 -56.00
CA ALA A 364 25.55 47.09 -56.62
C ALA A 364 27.00 46.67 -56.37
N LEU A 365 27.93 47.63 -56.24
CA LEU A 365 29.33 47.34 -55.87
C LEU A 365 29.41 46.77 -54.45
N PHE A 366 28.69 47.36 -53.50
CA PHE A 366 28.60 46.89 -52.12
C PHE A 366 27.86 45.56 -52.00
N ASN A 367 26.76 45.38 -52.74
CA ASN A 367 26.07 44.09 -52.80
C ASN A 367 26.97 42.97 -53.36
N PHE A 368 27.87 43.29 -54.30
CA PHE A 368 28.81 42.30 -54.82
C PHE A 368 29.78 41.87 -53.73
N ILE A 369 30.36 42.81 -52.98
CA ILE A 369 31.26 42.50 -51.87
C ILE A 369 30.52 41.71 -50.77
N ASP A 370 29.32 42.14 -50.39
CA ASP A 370 28.47 41.47 -49.38
C ASP A 370 28.04 40.06 -49.81
N SER A 371 27.98 39.78 -51.12
CA SER A 371 27.68 38.44 -51.66
C SER A 371 28.88 37.51 -51.61
N GLN A 372 30.11 38.04 -51.52
CA GLN A 372 31.32 37.25 -51.40
C GLN A 372 31.63 36.98 -49.93
N ASP A 373 32.37 35.91 -49.65
CA ASP A 373 32.86 35.64 -48.30
C ASP A 373 34.07 36.53 -47.97
N ALA A 374 33.79 37.82 -47.78
CA ALA A 374 34.82 38.86 -47.66
C ALA A 374 35.46 38.97 -46.26
N GLY A 375 35.13 38.06 -45.34
CA GLY A 375 35.64 38.06 -43.96
C GLY A 375 35.21 39.25 -43.10
N SER A 376 34.25 40.06 -43.57
CA SER A 376 33.67 41.21 -42.86
C SER A 376 32.15 41.12 -42.94
N ALA A 377 31.43 41.52 -41.89
CA ALA A 377 29.98 41.55 -41.91
C ALA A 377 29.48 42.53 -42.99
N PRO A 378 28.40 42.21 -43.76
CA PRO A 378 27.80 43.13 -44.71
C PRO A 378 27.53 44.49 -44.08
N GLY A 379 27.96 45.57 -44.71
CA GLY A 379 27.81 46.92 -44.15
C GLY A 379 28.96 47.43 -43.27
N MET A 380 29.86 46.56 -42.80
CA MET A 380 30.89 46.89 -41.80
C MET A 380 32.29 47.05 -42.43
N TYR A 381 32.39 47.77 -43.54
CA TYR A 381 33.67 48.04 -44.21
C TYR A 381 33.62 49.33 -45.04
N ASN A 382 34.80 49.87 -45.31
CA ASN A 382 35.01 50.98 -46.24
C ASN A 382 35.77 50.49 -47.47
N LEU A 383 35.51 51.11 -48.63
CA LEU A 383 36.26 50.88 -49.86
C LEU A 383 37.22 52.03 -50.13
N VAL A 384 38.50 51.72 -50.30
CA VAL A 384 39.55 52.72 -50.46
C VAL A 384 40.27 52.57 -51.80
N THR A 385 40.27 53.62 -52.64
CA THR A 385 41.07 53.68 -53.86
C THR A 385 42.53 54.03 -53.53
N GLN A 386 43.49 53.58 -54.36
CA GLN A 386 44.92 53.82 -54.10
C GLN A 386 45.40 55.20 -54.59
N PHE A 387 45.08 55.60 -55.84
CA PHE A 387 45.54 56.88 -56.42
C PHE A 387 44.57 57.44 -57.47
N PRO A 388 43.97 58.64 -57.26
CA PRO A 388 43.97 59.39 -56.01
C PRO A 388 43.23 58.62 -54.90
N ARG A 389 43.71 58.72 -53.65
CA ARG A 389 43.09 58.04 -52.50
C ARG A 389 41.72 58.63 -52.19
N ARG A 390 40.69 57.79 -52.19
CA ARG A 390 39.30 58.14 -51.84
C ARG A 390 38.73 57.03 -50.98
N VAL A 391 37.91 57.40 -49.99
CA VAL A 391 37.19 56.47 -49.14
C VAL A 391 35.72 56.54 -49.54
N ILE A 392 35.15 55.40 -49.91
CA ILE A 392 33.75 55.22 -50.29
C ILE A 392 33.09 54.42 -49.18
N GLN A 393 32.16 55.05 -48.47
CA GLN A 393 31.44 54.46 -47.35
C GLN A 393 30.00 54.11 -47.75
N ILE A 394 29.46 53.07 -47.11
CA ILE A 394 28.06 52.70 -47.29
C ILE A 394 27.18 53.82 -46.70
N GLY A 395 26.25 54.34 -47.49
CA GLY A 395 25.38 55.46 -47.12
C GLY A 395 25.96 56.87 -47.34
N GLN A 396 27.21 56.99 -47.83
CA GLN A 396 27.81 58.29 -48.16
C GLN A 396 27.14 58.96 -49.38
N PHE A 397 26.62 58.16 -50.30
CA PHE A 397 26.01 58.61 -51.55
C PHE A 397 24.49 58.33 -51.53
N PRO A 398 23.67 59.12 -52.24
CA PRO A 398 22.23 58.84 -52.37
C PRO A 398 22.00 57.47 -53.04
N ALA A 399 20.83 56.86 -52.81
CA ALA A 399 20.54 55.49 -53.26
C ALA A 399 20.62 55.33 -54.80
N GLU A 400 20.28 56.40 -55.53
CA GLU A 400 20.36 56.52 -56.98
C GLU A 400 21.77 56.85 -57.53
N ALA A 401 22.79 57.03 -56.69
CA ALA A 401 24.14 57.31 -57.15
C ALA A 401 24.71 56.14 -57.96
N THR A 402 25.44 56.45 -59.02
CA THR A 402 26.09 55.48 -59.91
C THR A 402 27.58 55.30 -59.60
N LEU A 403 28.23 54.30 -60.20
CA LEU A 403 29.69 54.16 -60.10
C LEU A 403 30.42 55.41 -60.63
N ALA A 404 29.89 56.06 -61.66
CA ALA A 404 30.43 57.32 -62.16
C ALA A 404 30.34 58.45 -61.13
N ASP A 405 29.25 58.55 -60.38
CA ASP A 405 29.05 59.58 -59.35
C ASP A 405 29.99 59.39 -58.14
N ALA A 406 30.36 58.14 -57.84
CA ALA A 406 31.43 57.82 -56.89
C ALA A 406 32.85 58.08 -57.45
N GLY A 407 32.94 58.48 -58.72
CA GLY A 407 34.19 58.74 -59.43
C GLY A 407 34.97 57.49 -59.83
N LEU A 408 34.31 56.31 -59.89
CA LEU A 408 34.88 55.05 -60.34
C LEU A 408 34.74 54.92 -61.87
N THR A 409 35.51 55.72 -62.60
CA THR A 409 35.38 55.87 -64.06
C THR A 409 36.53 55.25 -64.86
N ALA A 410 37.60 54.80 -64.21
CA ALA A 410 38.72 54.17 -64.91
C ALA A 410 38.29 52.82 -65.51
N ARG A 411 38.99 52.37 -66.56
CA ARG A 411 38.77 51.05 -67.17
C ARG A 411 38.90 49.92 -66.13
N GLN A 412 39.75 50.11 -65.14
CA GLN A 412 39.91 49.23 -63.99
C GLN A 412 40.15 50.06 -62.73
N GLU A 413 39.35 49.84 -61.70
CA GLU A 413 39.45 50.50 -60.39
C GLU A 413 39.91 49.48 -59.35
N ALA A 414 41.05 49.76 -58.70
CA ALA A 414 41.57 48.92 -57.62
C ALA A 414 41.12 49.47 -56.27
N LEU A 415 40.28 48.71 -55.59
CA LEU A 415 39.68 49.05 -54.30
C LEU A 415 40.25 48.14 -53.22
N ARG A 416 40.59 48.70 -52.07
CA ARG A 416 40.94 47.94 -50.87
C ARG A 416 39.75 47.95 -49.92
N LEU A 417 39.37 46.78 -49.42
CA LEU A 417 38.39 46.65 -48.35
C LEU A 417 39.10 46.86 -47.01
N GLU A 418 38.64 47.85 -46.25
CA GLU A 418 39.09 48.12 -44.88
C GLU A 418 37.92 47.88 -43.92
N PRO A 419 37.96 46.84 -43.07
CA PRO A 419 36.92 46.57 -42.09
C PRO A 419 36.73 47.76 -41.15
N VAL A 420 35.49 48.04 -40.79
CA VAL A 420 35.15 48.98 -39.73
C VAL A 420 35.01 48.18 -38.44
N HIS A 421 35.86 48.44 -37.46
CA HIS A 421 35.82 47.77 -36.15
C HIS A 421 34.77 48.37 -35.23
#